data_AF-A0A1R2BYR5-F1
#
_entry.id   AF-A0A1R2BYR5-F1
#
_cell.length_a   1.000
_cell.length_b   1.000
_cell.length_c   1.000
_cell.angle_alpha   90.00
_cell.angle_beta   90.00
_cell.angle_gamma   90.00
#
_symmetry.space_group_name_H-M   'P 1'
#
loop_
_entity.id
_entity.type
_entity.pdbx_description
1 polymer ?
#
loop_
_entity_poly.entity_id
_entity_poly.type
_entity_poly.pdbx_seq_one_letter_code
_entity_poly.pdbx_strand_id
1 'polypeptide(L)'
;MEELENPRIQSKLADIRETLKRIGNSLTEEEPSDTNRSKFSSEEDYYKKPFDYSTPSDNAVRSEEWNSYVQDSVEIKESPREDNEISELKGKVNELKLNEETLTKKLKEKDREIADLKSLSYTLQNKISGLNEMLHKKDKEISKITYEKEIGLKAFEDSQSLVQDLKAKEGELIKENIELREINDFAEEERKNFEMELEQASNYIDRLKRTLKLKEDTIMSLHQSRTVLEKELGSFSGGVKSEDFTKDDKRLKIPERKFSNSPEWPEYGYTERPEEMSYKIMCREAMKIIGVTSTKDFYSKLLHLRQHHSKYKKNRKLIEKIVDMIIQCSPSGSFNKQPNSHQIWKWITGLLEEYMKIKKSISGNAFLKLCEVMGTDDIETMILKVTQLVKVRSPKINFNS
;
A
#
# COMPACT_ATOMS: atom_id res chain seq x y z
N MET A 1 -13.69 40.69 -3.60
CA MET A 1 -12.30 40.92 -4.01
C MET A 1 -11.92 39.75 -4.89
N GLU A 2 -11.57 40.03 -6.13
CA GLU A 2 -11.16 39.04 -7.13
C GLU A 2 -9.96 38.25 -6.62
N GLU A 3 -10.13 36.94 -6.46
CA GLU A 3 -9.04 36.03 -6.17
C GLU A 3 -8.18 35.93 -7.44
N LEU A 4 -7.00 36.56 -7.40
CA LEU A 4 -5.96 36.33 -8.39
C LEU A 4 -5.51 34.87 -8.31
N GLU A 5 -6.15 34.02 -9.13
CA GLU A 5 -5.70 32.67 -9.37
C GLU A 5 -4.29 32.68 -9.98
N ASN A 6 -3.41 31.90 -9.38
CA ASN A 6 -2.00 31.82 -9.73
C ASN A 6 -1.84 31.32 -11.19
N PRO A 7 -1.23 32.11 -12.11
CA PRO A 7 -1.16 31.80 -13.54
C PRO A 7 -0.40 30.50 -13.84
N ARG A 8 0.42 30.03 -12.90
CA ARG A 8 1.15 28.76 -12.99
C ARG A 8 0.24 27.54 -12.84
N ILE A 9 -0.89 27.68 -12.14
CA ILE A 9 -1.89 26.61 -11.95
C ILE A 9 -2.74 26.49 -13.22
N GLN A 10 -3.12 27.62 -13.82
CA GLN A 10 -3.88 27.63 -15.08
C GLN A 10 -3.09 27.02 -16.24
N SER A 11 -1.78 27.29 -16.36
CA SER A 11 -0.92 26.65 -17.36
C SER A 11 -0.84 25.14 -17.18
N LYS A 12 -0.69 24.64 -15.95
CA LYS A 12 -0.69 23.19 -15.69
C LYS A 12 -2.04 22.53 -15.97
N LEU A 13 -3.15 23.23 -15.69
CA LEU A 13 -4.49 22.73 -16.02
C LEU A 13 -4.74 22.71 -17.53
N ALA A 14 -4.17 23.64 -18.29
CA ALA A 14 -4.22 23.64 -19.75
C ALA A 14 -3.45 22.45 -20.34
N ASP A 15 -2.24 22.16 -19.86
CA ASP A 15 -1.43 21.01 -20.30
C ASP A 15 -2.11 19.67 -20.00
N ILE A 16 -2.77 19.56 -18.84
CA ILE A 16 -3.55 18.36 -18.47
C ILE A 16 -4.77 18.19 -19.39
N ARG A 17 -5.44 19.28 -19.76
CA ARG A 17 -6.58 19.22 -20.70
C ARG A 17 -6.14 18.86 -22.13
N GLU A 18 -4.99 19.36 -22.57
CA GLU A 18 -4.45 19.03 -23.90
C GLU A 18 -4.00 17.57 -24.01
N THR A 19 -3.35 17.04 -22.96
CA THR A 19 -2.95 15.63 -22.90
C THR A 19 -4.14 14.69 -22.88
N LEU A 20 -5.21 15.00 -22.14
CA LEU A 20 -6.45 14.24 -22.16
C LEU A 20 -7.16 14.30 -23.52
N LYS A 21 -7.08 15.42 -24.23
CA LYS A 21 -7.63 15.58 -25.58
C LYS A 21 -6.84 14.79 -26.63
N ARG A 22 -5.52 14.61 -26.47
CA ARG A 22 -4.70 13.73 -27.33
C ARG A 22 -5.01 12.25 -27.11
N ILE A 23 -5.25 11.84 -25.86
CA ILE A 23 -5.60 10.44 -25.53
C ILE A 23 -7.00 10.08 -26.07
N GLY A 24 -7.94 11.03 -26.05
CA GLY A 24 -9.29 10.82 -26.57
C GLY A 24 -9.39 10.62 -28.09
N ASN A 25 -8.35 10.96 -28.86
CA ASN A 25 -8.41 11.01 -30.32
C ASN A 25 -7.57 9.93 -31.04
N SER A 26 -6.87 9.02 -30.33
CA SER A 26 -5.90 8.10 -30.96
C SER A 26 -6.34 6.62 -31.03
N LEU A 27 -7.63 6.30 -30.90
CA LEU A 27 -8.10 4.90 -30.94
C LEU A 27 -9.00 4.63 -32.17
N THR A 28 -8.39 4.63 -33.35
CA THR A 28 -8.95 4.04 -34.57
C THR A 28 -7.81 3.34 -35.32
N GLU A 29 -8.14 2.22 -35.99
CA GLU A 29 -7.28 1.25 -36.72
C GLU A 29 -6.92 0.02 -35.84
N GLU A 30 -7.60 -1.14 -35.97
CA GLU A 30 -7.37 -2.23 -36.96
C GLU A 30 -5.88 -2.61 -37.04
N GLU A 31 -5.40 -3.83 -36.81
CA GLU A 31 -5.78 -5.12 -37.43
C GLU A 31 -5.10 -6.32 -36.65
N PRO A 32 -4.83 -7.54 -37.17
CA PRO A 32 -5.41 -8.79 -36.66
C PRO A 32 -4.42 -9.84 -36.08
N SER A 33 -5.00 -10.91 -35.53
CA SER A 33 -4.47 -12.29 -35.37
C SER A 33 -3.14 -12.53 -34.63
N ASP A 34 -3.17 -13.37 -33.59
CA ASP A 34 -2.66 -14.74 -33.76
C ASP A 34 -3.05 -15.71 -32.62
N THR A 35 -2.83 -16.97 -32.93
CA THR A 35 -3.47 -18.19 -32.44
C THR A 35 -2.88 -18.80 -31.14
N ASN A 36 -3.69 -19.70 -30.55
CA ASN A 36 -3.33 -20.87 -29.71
C ASN A 36 -3.14 -20.71 -28.19
N ARG A 37 -4.09 -21.25 -27.39
CA ARG A 37 -3.96 -22.60 -26.79
C ARG A 37 -5.19 -22.99 -25.96
N SER A 38 -5.53 -24.26 -26.09
CA SER A 38 -6.60 -25.05 -25.48
C SER A 38 -6.74 -24.98 -23.95
N LYS A 39 -7.97 -25.15 -23.45
CA LYS A 39 -8.46 -26.37 -22.75
C LYS A 39 -9.91 -26.17 -22.24
N PHE A 40 -10.80 -27.09 -22.64
CA PHE A 40 -12.05 -27.58 -22.00
C PHE A 40 -13.03 -26.53 -21.39
N SER A 41 -14.31 -26.49 -21.76
CA SER A 41 -15.32 -27.54 -21.54
C SER A 41 -16.55 -27.26 -22.39
N SER A 42 -16.97 -28.20 -23.24
CA SER A 42 -18.22 -28.16 -23.99
C SER A 42 -19.19 -29.17 -23.40
N GLU A 43 -20.35 -28.69 -22.96
CA GLU A 43 -21.49 -29.51 -22.54
C GLU A 43 -22.65 -29.08 -23.45
N GLU A 44 -22.90 -29.83 -24.51
CA GLU A 44 -24.15 -29.73 -25.30
C GLU A 44 -24.28 -30.94 -26.24
N ASP A 45 -24.71 -32.06 -25.64
CA ASP A 45 -25.26 -33.22 -26.35
C ASP A 45 -26.73 -32.96 -26.66
N TYR A 46 -27.06 -32.43 -27.85
CA TYR A 46 -28.40 -32.63 -28.42
C TYR A 46 -28.31 -32.53 -29.96
N TYR A 47 -28.84 -33.55 -30.63
CA TYR A 47 -28.95 -33.76 -32.09
C TYR A 47 -27.81 -34.54 -32.80
N LYS A 48 -27.85 -35.87 -32.68
CA LYS A 48 -27.54 -36.76 -33.82
C LYS A 48 -28.55 -37.91 -33.88
N LYS A 49 -29.39 -37.90 -34.91
CA LYS A 49 -30.17 -39.07 -35.37
C LYS A 49 -29.61 -39.44 -36.76
N PRO A 50 -29.15 -40.68 -36.99
CA PRO A 50 -28.64 -41.06 -38.30
C PRO A 50 -29.79 -41.26 -39.30
N PHE A 51 -29.64 -40.71 -40.50
CA PHE A 51 -30.41 -41.09 -41.68
C PHE A 51 -29.72 -42.30 -42.32
N ASP A 52 -30.44 -43.43 -42.38
CA ASP A 52 -30.03 -44.62 -43.10
C ASP A 52 -30.08 -44.36 -44.61
N TYR A 53 -28.92 -44.26 -45.24
CA TYR A 53 -28.78 -44.46 -46.68
C TYR A 53 -28.50 -45.93 -46.95
N SER A 54 -29.53 -46.67 -47.35
CA SER A 54 -29.35 -47.94 -48.04
C SER A 54 -29.24 -47.66 -49.54
N THR A 55 -28.03 -47.76 -50.08
CA THR A 55 -27.77 -47.96 -51.51
C THR A 55 -27.79 -49.45 -51.82
N PRO A 56 -28.71 -49.97 -52.66
CA PRO A 56 -28.59 -51.32 -53.16
C PRO A 56 -27.52 -51.39 -54.26
N SER A 57 -26.56 -52.28 -54.01
CA SER A 57 -25.48 -52.73 -54.89
C SER A 57 -26.01 -53.33 -56.18
N ASP A 58 -25.43 -52.91 -57.30
CA ASP A 58 -25.44 -53.65 -58.56
C ASP A 58 -24.82 -55.03 -58.38
N ASN A 59 -25.56 -56.06 -58.83
CA ASN A 59 -25.12 -57.24 -59.59
C ASN A 59 -26.02 -58.44 -59.31
N ALA A 60 -27.08 -58.59 -60.11
CA ALA A 60 -27.70 -59.88 -60.35
C ALA A 60 -28.16 -59.96 -61.81
N VAL A 61 -27.30 -60.59 -62.61
CA VAL A 61 -27.61 -61.56 -63.68
C VAL A 61 -28.88 -61.32 -64.50
N ARG A 62 -28.64 -60.92 -65.76
CA ARG A 62 -29.39 -61.29 -66.98
C ARG A 62 -30.63 -62.18 -66.79
N SER A 63 -31.79 -61.63 -67.15
CA SER A 63 -32.85 -62.39 -67.83
C SER A 63 -33.14 -61.71 -69.17
N GLU A 64 -32.42 -62.15 -70.20
CA GLU A 64 -32.78 -61.93 -71.62
C GLU A 64 -34.04 -62.75 -71.91
N GLU A 65 -35.22 -62.24 -71.61
CA GLU A 65 -36.44 -63.01 -71.91
C GLU A 65 -37.70 -62.15 -72.08
N TRP A 66 -37.61 -60.98 -72.71
CA TRP A 66 -38.80 -60.28 -73.21
C TRP A 66 -38.50 -59.60 -74.55
N ASN A 67 -38.42 -60.41 -75.60
CA ASN A 67 -38.52 -59.96 -77.00
C ASN A 67 -39.14 -61.08 -77.83
N SER A 68 -40.45 -61.25 -77.74
CA SER A 68 -41.24 -61.81 -78.84
C SER A 68 -42.71 -61.37 -78.71
N TYR A 69 -42.98 -60.10 -78.98
CA TYR A 69 -44.32 -59.76 -79.48
C TYR A 69 -44.30 -59.96 -80.99
N VAL A 70 -44.95 -61.05 -81.39
CA VAL A 70 -45.34 -61.34 -82.76
C VAL A 70 -46.12 -60.14 -83.29
N GLN A 71 -45.64 -59.56 -84.39
CA GLN A 71 -46.41 -58.67 -85.24
C GLN A 71 -47.56 -59.48 -85.84
N ASP A 72 -48.72 -59.49 -85.16
CA ASP A 72 -49.98 -59.75 -85.83
C ASP A 72 -50.36 -58.49 -86.60
N SER A 73 -50.12 -58.54 -87.90
CA SER A 73 -50.64 -57.61 -88.89
C SER A 73 -52.17 -57.67 -88.90
N VAL A 74 -52.79 -56.87 -88.04
CA VAL A 74 -54.21 -56.50 -88.15
C VAL A 74 -54.27 -55.32 -89.12
N GLU A 75 -54.91 -55.53 -90.26
CA GLU A 75 -55.31 -54.47 -91.19
C GLU A 75 -56.18 -53.45 -90.43
N ILE A 76 -55.56 -52.34 -90.05
CA ILE A 76 -56.27 -51.16 -89.55
C ILE A 76 -57.00 -50.58 -90.76
N LYS A 77 -58.33 -50.73 -90.77
CA LYS A 77 -59.18 -49.85 -91.56
C LYS A 77 -58.94 -48.44 -91.02
N GLU A 78 -58.22 -47.63 -91.80
CA GLU A 78 -58.01 -46.21 -91.56
C GLU A 78 -59.36 -45.51 -91.39
N SER A 79 -59.78 -45.43 -90.14
CA SER A 79 -60.87 -44.58 -89.69
C SER A 79 -60.24 -43.23 -89.33
N PRO A 80 -60.65 -42.11 -89.92
CA PRO A 80 -60.13 -40.77 -89.59
C PRO A 80 -60.39 -40.35 -88.12
N ARG A 81 -61.03 -41.22 -87.34
CA ARG A 81 -61.30 -41.04 -85.91
C ARG A 81 -60.13 -41.47 -85.02
N GLU A 82 -59.39 -42.52 -85.40
CA GLU A 82 -58.24 -43.02 -84.63
C GLU A 82 -57.01 -42.12 -84.80
N ASP A 83 -56.80 -41.57 -86.01
CA ASP A 83 -55.74 -40.60 -86.28
C ASP A 83 -55.93 -39.28 -85.52
N ASN A 84 -57.18 -38.88 -85.27
CA ASN A 84 -57.51 -37.72 -84.45
C ASN A 84 -57.21 -37.95 -82.97
N GLU A 85 -57.50 -39.14 -82.42
CA GLU A 85 -57.18 -39.49 -81.04
C GLU A 85 -55.66 -39.64 -80.82
N ILE A 86 -54.94 -40.22 -81.78
CA ILE A 86 -53.47 -40.33 -81.76
C ILE A 86 -52.84 -38.93 -81.82
N SER A 87 -53.40 -38.02 -82.63
CA SER A 87 -52.93 -36.64 -82.74
C SER A 87 -53.20 -35.84 -81.46
N GLU A 88 -54.36 -36.03 -80.81
CA GLU A 88 -54.67 -35.44 -79.49
C GLU A 88 -53.72 -35.97 -78.40
N LEU A 89 -53.46 -37.28 -78.38
CA LEU A 89 -52.54 -37.91 -77.42
C LEU A 89 -51.10 -37.43 -77.63
N LYS A 90 -50.65 -37.31 -78.89
CA LYS A 90 -49.34 -36.69 -79.21
C LYS A 90 -49.27 -35.23 -78.73
N GLY A 91 -50.35 -34.47 -78.91
CA GLY A 91 -50.48 -33.11 -78.39
C GLY A 91 -50.29 -33.06 -76.87
N LYS A 92 -51.03 -33.90 -76.13
CA LYS A 92 -50.92 -34.02 -74.66
C LYS A 92 -49.54 -34.48 -74.21
N VAL A 93 -48.91 -35.42 -74.91
CA VAL A 93 -47.54 -35.88 -74.59
C VAL A 93 -46.52 -34.76 -74.79
N ASN A 94 -46.64 -33.97 -75.86
CA ASN A 94 -45.75 -32.84 -76.08
C ASN A 94 -45.96 -31.74 -75.03
N GLU A 95 -47.21 -31.49 -74.63
CA GLU A 95 -47.55 -30.52 -73.59
C GLU A 95 -47.01 -30.96 -72.21
N LEU A 96 -47.14 -32.25 -71.86
CA LEU A 96 -46.57 -32.83 -70.66
C LEU A 96 -45.04 -32.76 -70.64
N LYS A 97 -44.37 -33.06 -71.77
CA LYS A 97 -42.92 -32.90 -71.91
C LYS A 97 -42.47 -31.46 -71.70
N LEU A 98 -43.20 -30.50 -72.30
CA LEU A 98 -42.90 -29.08 -72.11
C LEU A 98 -43.06 -28.66 -70.64
N ASN A 99 -44.08 -29.20 -69.96
CA ASN A 99 -44.33 -28.96 -68.54
C ASN A 99 -43.25 -29.59 -67.64
N GLU A 100 -42.80 -30.80 -67.97
CA GLU A 100 -41.67 -31.47 -67.30
C GLU A 100 -40.36 -30.67 -67.46
N GLU A 101 -40.08 -30.16 -68.67
CA GLU A 101 -38.92 -29.29 -68.92
C GLU A 101 -39.00 -27.96 -68.14
N THR A 102 -40.20 -27.39 -67.97
CA THR A 102 -40.37 -26.17 -67.17
C THR A 102 -40.24 -26.43 -65.67
N LEU A 103 -40.77 -27.56 -65.18
CA LEU A 103 -40.63 -27.96 -63.78
C LEU A 103 -39.17 -28.29 -63.43
N THR A 104 -38.45 -28.98 -64.30
CA THR A 104 -37.02 -29.28 -64.10
C THR A 104 -36.15 -28.02 -64.10
N LYS A 105 -36.48 -27.01 -64.91
CA LYS A 105 -35.83 -25.68 -64.82
C LYS A 105 -36.10 -24.99 -63.48
N LYS A 106 -37.36 -24.95 -63.02
CA LYS A 106 -37.72 -24.37 -61.71
C LYS A 106 -37.05 -25.10 -60.55
N LEU A 107 -36.94 -26.43 -60.62
CA LEU A 107 -36.24 -27.23 -59.61
C LEU A 107 -34.77 -26.79 -59.51
N LYS A 108 -34.07 -26.68 -60.65
CA LYS A 108 -32.67 -26.23 -60.69
C LYS A 108 -32.49 -24.80 -60.17
N GLU A 109 -33.43 -23.90 -60.44
CA GLU A 109 -33.42 -22.54 -59.87
C GLU A 109 -33.59 -22.56 -58.36
N LYS A 110 -34.53 -23.37 -57.85
CA LYS A 110 -34.75 -23.53 -56.41
C LYS A 110 -33.55 -24.17 -55.70
N ASP A 111 -32.88 -25.14 -56.32
CA ASP A 111 -31.65 -25.73 -55.78
C ASP A 111 -30.51 -24.71 -55.67
N ARG A 112 -30.39 -23.79 -56.64
CA ARG A 112 -29.43 -22.68 -56.57
C ARG A 112 -29.78 -21.72 -55.44
N GLU A 113 -31.04 -21.32 -55.32
CA GLU A 113 -31.51 -20.45 -54.23
C GLU A 113 -31.22 -21.07 -52.85
N ILE A 114 -31.44 -22.38 -52.69
CA ILE A 114 -31.10 -23.12 -51.46
C ILE A 114 -29.60 -23.09 -51.19
N ALA A 115 -28.76 -23.28 -52.20
CA ALA A 115 -27.31 -23.23 -52.06
C ALA A 115 -26.83 -21.83 -51.62
N ASP A 116 -27.39 -20.77 -52.23
CA ASP A 116 -27.07 -19.39 -51.88
C ASP A 116 -27.51 -19.07 -50.44
N LEU A 117 -28.72 -19.47 -50.05
CA LEU A 117 -29.22 -19.29 -48.67
C LEU A 117 -28.38 -20.04 -47.63
N LYS A 118 -27.91 -21.26 -47.95
CA LYS A 118 -26.99 -22.00 -47.08
C LYS A 118 -25.65 -21.26 -46.93
N SER A 119 -25.11 -20.72 -48.02
CA SER A 119 -23.85 -19.96 -48.00
C SER A 119 -23.98 -18.67 -47.16
N LEU A 120 -25.12 -17.99 -47.28
CA LEU A 120 -25.44 -16.79 -46.51
C LEU A 120 -25.61 -17.13 -45.02
N SER A 121 -26.33 -18.20 -44.69
CA SER A 121 -26.51 -18.67 -43.31
C SER A 121 -25.16 -18.96 -42.64
N TYR A 122 -24.25 -19.66 -43.33
CA TYR A 122 -22.90 -19.92 -42.82
C TYR A 122 -22.11 -18.63 -42.57
N THR A 123 -22.21 -17.67 -43.50
CA THR A 123 -21.53 -16.36 -43.37
C THR A 123 -22.07 -15.58 -42.17
N LEU A 124 -23.38 -15.58 -41.96
CA LEU A 124 -24.01 -14.93 -40.80
C LEU A 124 -23.61 -15.60 -39.48
N GLN A 125 -23.53 -16.93 -39.47
CA GLN A 125 -23.11 -17.69 -38.29
C GLN A 125 -21.66 -17.38 -37.88
N ASN A 126 -20.77 -17.21 -38.86
CA ASN A 126 -19.40 -16.76 -38.61
C ASN A 126 -19.37 -15.32 -38.06
N LYS A 127 -20.18 -14.41 -38.60
CA LYS A 127 -20.29 -13.04 -38.07
C LYS A 127 -20.81 -13.01 -36.64
N ILE A 128 -21.83 -13.81 -36.32
CA ILE A 128 -22.38 -13.94 -34.96
C ILE A 128 -21.29 -14.44 -34.00
N SER A 129 -20.53 -15.46 -34.41
CA SER A 129 -19.44 -16.00 -33.59
C SER A 129 -18.36 -14.95 -33.31
N GLY A 130 -17.93 -14.20 -34.34
CA GLY A 130 -16.96 -13.11 -34.16
C GLY A 130 -17.47 -11.96 -33.28
N LEU A 131 -18.74 -11.59 -33.40
CA LEU A 131 -19.37 -10.58 -32.53
C LEU A 131 -19.42 -11.06 -31.07
N ASN A 132 -19.76 -12.32 -30.82
CA ASN A 132 -19.77 -12.90 -29.47
C ASN A 132 -18.36 -12.90 -28.85
N GLU A 133 -17.32 -13.21 -29.62
CA GLU A 133 -15.94 -13.12 -29.14
C GLU A 133 -15.54 -11.69 -28.77
N MET A 134 -15.92 -10.70 -29.58
CA MET A 134 -15.69 -9.29 -29.25
C MET A 134 -16.44 -8.86 -28.00
N LEU A 135 -17.70 -9.29 -27.86
CA LEU A 135 -18.51 -9.01 -26.68
C LEU A 135 -17.86 -9.58 -25.41
N HIS A 136 -17.41 -10.83 -25.45
CA HIS A 136 -16.66 -11.43 -24.33
C HIS A 136 -15.36 -10.70 -23.97
N LYS A 137 -14.64 -10.18 -24.97
CA LYS A 137 -13.44 -9.35 -24.71
C LYS A 137 -13.82 -8.05 -24.00
N LYS A 138 -14.90 -7.40 -24.43
CA LYS A 138 -15.40 -6.16 -23.82
C LYS A 138 -15.92 -6.38 -22.40
N ASP A 139 -16.61 -7.48 -22.14
CA ASP A 139 -17.07 -7.82 -20.78
C ASP A 139 -15.90 -8.02 -19.80
N LYS A 140 -14.81 -8.65 -20.26
CA LYS A 140 -13.58 -8.79 -19.46
C LYS A 140 -12.92 -7.44 -19.17
N GLU A 141 -12.86 -6.55 -20.18
CA GLU A 141 -12.34 -5.19 -20.03
C GLU A 141 -13.17 -4.39 -19.01
N ILE A 142 -14.50 -4.43 -19.12
CA ILE A 142 -15.43 -3.80 -18.18
C ILE A 142 -15.23 -4.33 -16.75
N SER A 143 -15.08 -5.65 -16.61
CA SER A 143 -14.85 -6.28 -15.30
C SER A 143 -13.55 -5.79 -14.66
N LYS A 144 -12.47 -5.68 -15.45
CA LYS A 144 -11.19 -5.15 -15.00
C LYS A 144 -11.30 -3.69 -14.56
N ILE A 145 -11.94 -2.84 -15.37
CA ILE A 145 -12.14 -1.41 -15.05
C ILE A 145 -12.97 -1.26 -13.77
N THR A 146 -14.01 -2.08 -13.62
CA THR A 146 -14.85 -2.07 -12.41
C THR A 146 -14.05 -2.39 -11.16
N TYR A 147 -13.21 -3.42 -11.22
CA TYR A 147 -12.34 -3.82 -10.12
C TYR A 147 -11.31 -2.74 -9.76
N GLU A 148 -10.63 -2.17 -10.76
CA GLU A 148 -9.66 -1.09 -10.55
C GLU A 148 -10.32 0.16 -9.94
N LYS A 149 -11.53 0.51 -10.39
CA LYS A 149 -12.33 1.61 -9.83
C LYS A 149 -12.67 1.37 -8.36
N GLU A 150 -13.06 0.16 -7.99
CA GLU A 150 -13.42 -0.18 -6.61
C GLU A 150 -12.22 -0.10 -5.65
N ILE A 151 -11.05 -0.60 -6.09
CA ILE A 151 -9.80 -0.43 -5.32
C ILE A 151 -9.44 1.05 -5.19
N GLY A 152 -9.55 1.81 -6.27
CA GLY A 152 -9.26 3.25 -6.27
C GLY A 152 -10.17 4.02 -5.31
N LEU A 153 -11.47 3.69 -5.28
CA LEU A 153 -12.44 4.29 -4.37
C LEU A 153 -12.09 4.00 -2.92
N LYS A 154 -11.76 2.75 -2.60
CA LYS A 154 -11.36 2.36 -1.23
C LYS A 154 -10.08 3.08 -0.77
N ALA A 155 -9.08 3.18 -1.64
CA ALA A 155 -7.85 3.91 -1.32
C ALA A 155 -8.11 5.41 -1.10
N PHE A 156 -9.07 5.99 -1.85
CA PHE A 156 -9.50 7.38 -1.66
C PHE A 156 -10.20 7.58 -0.30
N GLU A 157 -11.11 6.69 0.08
CA GLU A 157 -11.79 6.72 1.39
C GLU A 157 -10.79 6.59 2.55
N ASP A 158 -9.84 5.65 2.47
CA ASP A 158 -8.78 5.47 3.47
C ASP A 158 -7.92 6.75 3.60
N SER A 159 -7.56 7.37 2.47
CA SER A 159 -6.81 8.63 2.46
C SER A 159 -7.61 9.78 3.05
N GLN A 160 -8.93 9.84 2.81
CA GLN A 160 -9.80 10.86 3.36
C GLN A 160 -9.91 10.73 4.89
N SER A 161 -10.05 9.51 5.39
CA SER A 161 -10.04 9.22 6.84
C SER A 161 -8.72 9.67 7.48
N LEU A 162 -7.59 9.35 6.87
CA LEU A 162 -6.27 9.75 7.39
C LEU A 162 -6.12 11.28 7.47
N VAL A 163 -6.64 12.02 6.47
CA VAL A 163 -6.61 13.48 6.49
C VAL A 163 -7.46 14.05 7.63
N GLN A 164 -8.62 13.46 7.92
CA GLN A 164 -9.45 13.87 9.05
C GLN A 164 -8.75 13.63 10.39
N ASP A 165 -8.11 12.48 10.56
CA ASP A 165 -7.34 12.14 11.77
C ASP A 165 -6.17 13.09 11.97
N LEU A 166 -5.45 13.44 10.89
CA LEU A 166 -4.35 14.40 10.95
C LEU A 166 -4.82 15.80 11.31
N LYS A 167 -5.96 16.26 10.78
CA LYS A 167 -6.56 17.54 11.16
C LYS A 167 -6.98 17.57 12.63
N ALA A 168 -7.55 16.48 13.14
CA ALA A 168 -7.91 16.38 14.54
C ALA A 168 -6.67 16.49 15.44
N LYS A 169 -5.60 15.76 15.10
CA LYS A 169 -4.33 15.80 15.82
C LYS A 169 -3.63 17.16 15.75
N GLU A 170 -3.71 17.84 14.60
CA GLU A 170 -3.23 19.22 14.46
C GLU A 170 -3.97 20.17 15.43
N GLY A 171 -5.29 20.02 15.53
CA GLY A 171 -6.11 20.78 16.48
C GLY A 171 -5.74 20.52 17.95
N GLU A 172 -5.42 19.28 18.32
CA GLU A 172 -4.93 18.94 19.66
C GLU A 172 -3.57 19.59 19.95
N LEU A 173 -2.63 19.52 19.00
CA LEU A 173 -1.30 20.13 19.14
C LEU A 173 -1.37 21.66 19.25
N ILE A 174 -2.29 22.31 18.52
CA ILE A 174 -2.50 23.75 18.66
C ILE A 174 -2.96 24.10 20.08
N LYS A 175 -3.89 23.33 20.65
CA LYS A 175 -4.35 23.54 22.04
C LYS A 175 -3.22 23.35 23.03
N GLU A 176 -2.47 22.27 22.93
CA GLU A 176 -1.30 22.00 23.77
C GLU A 176 -0.26 23.13 23.66
N ASN A 177 -0.03 23.68 22.45
CA ASN A 177 0.89 24.79 22.26
C ASN A 177 0.40 26.08 22.96
N ILE A 178 -0.90 26.34 22.95
CA ILE A 178 -1.49 27.48 23.66
C ILE A 178 -1.31 27.30 25.17
N GLU A 179 -1.66 26.13 25.71
CA GLU A 179 -1.49 25.82 27.13
C GLU A 179 -0.03 25.95 27.58
N LEU A 180 0.92 25.48 26.77
CA LEU A 180 2.35 25.61 27.06
C LEU A 180 2.83 27.07 27.07
N ARG A 181 2.29 27.93 26.20
CA ARG A 181 2.62 29.37 26.23
C ARG A 181 2.10 30.02 27.50
N GLU A 182 0.86 29.73 27.89
CA GLU A 182 0.27 30.26 29.12
C GLU A 182 1.08 29.85 30.36
N ILE A 183 1.50 28.58 30.44
CA ILE A 183 2.36 28.09 31.52
C ILE A 183 3.73 28.79 31.50
N ASN A 184 4.32 28.98 30.31
CA ASN A 184 5.60 29.67 30.19
C ASN A 184 5.50 31.12 30.66
N ASP A 185 4.48 31.85 30.22
CA ASP A 185 4.26 33.24 30.60
C ASP A 185 4.08 33.39 32.12
N PHE A 186 3.31 32.49 32.74
CA PHE A 186 3.18 32.43 34.20
C PHE A 186 4.52 32.18 34.90
N ALA A 187 5.30 31.19 34.42
CA ALA A 187 6.61 30.90 34.99
C ALA A 187 7.62 32.05 34.81
N GLU A 188 7.52 32.83 33.73
CA GLU A 188 8.33 34.04 33.54
C GLU A 188 7.99 35.13 34.57
N GLU A 189 6.70 35.29 34.87
CA GLU A 189 6.22 36.26 35.86
C GLU A 189 6.66 35.88 37.28
N GLU A 190 6.51 34.60 37.66
CA GLU A 190 7.03 34.10 38.95
C GLU A 190 8.54 34.31 39.06
N ARG A 191 9.31 34.03 38.00
CA ARG A 191 10.76 34.24 37.98
C ARG A 191 11.12 35.71 38.19
N LYS A 192 10.41 36.65 37.54
CA LYS A 192 10.62 38.10 37.74
C LYS A 192 10.31 38.51 39.18
N ASN A 193 9.25 37.95 39.78
CA ASN A 193 8.91 38.23 41.17
C ASN A 193 10.01 37.76 42.13
N PHE A 194 10.51 36.52 41.96
CA PHE A 194 11.63 36.03 42.78
C PHE A 194 12.91 36.83 42.58
N GLU A 195 13.19 37.30 41.37
CA GLU A 195 14.34 38.15 41.09
C GLU A 195 14.25 39.49 41.83
N MET A 196 13.08 40.13 41.84
CA MET A 196 12.83 41.34 42.64
C MET A 196 12.99 41.08 44.16
N GLU A 197 12.45 39.98 44.67
CA GLU A 197 12.59 39.62 46.10
C GLU A 197 14.06 39.39 46.49
N LEU A 198 14.82 38.70 45.63
CA LEU A 198 16.26 38.49 45.83
C LEU A 198 17.04 39.82 45.82
N GLU A 199 16.71 40.72 44.90
CA GLU A 199 17.32 42.05 44.85
C GLU A 199 17.03 42.86 46.12
N GLN A 200 15.78 42.83 46.61
CA GLN A 200 15.40 43.49 47.87
C GLN A 200 16.15 42.90 49.07
N ALA A 201 16.24 41.56 49.16
CA ALA A 201 16.98 40.88 50.21
C ALA A 201 18.48 41.21 50.17
N SER A 202 19.09 41.24 48.98
CA SER A 202 20.49 41.65 48.80
C SER A 202 20.72 43.08 49.28
N ASN A 203 19.86 44.02 48.87
CA ASN A 203 19.91 45.40 49.30
C ASN A 203 19.79 45.54 50.83
N TYR A 204 18.94 44.75 51.47
CA TYR A 204 18.80 44.71 52.92
C TYR A 204 20.06 44.19 53.62
N ILE A 205 20.63 43.08 53.12
CA ILE A 205 21.89 42.51 53.63
C ILE A 205 23.02 43.55 53.55
N ASP A 206 23.13 44.30 52.45
CA ASP A 206 24.16 45.32 52.31
C ASP A 206 24.00 46.49 53.29
N ARG A 207 22.76 46.86 53.63
CA ARG A 207 22.49 47.85 54.71
C ARG A 207 22.91 47.31 56.08
N LEU A 208 22.62 46.04 56.37
CA LEU A 208 23.04 45.40 57.61
C LEU A 208 24.56 45.31 57.71
N LYS A 209 25.25 44.91 56.64
CA LYS A 209 26.73 44.88 56.58
C LYS A 209 27.34 46.26 56.85
N ARG A 210 26.79 47.32 56.25
CA ARG A 210 27.23 48.71 56.51
C ARG A 210 27.01 49.10 57.97
N THR A 211 25.86 48.76 58.54
CA THR A 211 25.54 49.05 59.94
C THR A 211 26.47 48.29 60.89
N LEU A 212 26.74 47.02 60.61
CA LEU A 212 27.66 46.19 61.38
C LEU A 212 29.06 46.79 61.37
N LYS A 213 29.58 47.18 60.20
CA LYS A 213 30.88 47.83 60.07
C LYS A 213 30.99 49.11 60.91
N LEU A 214 29.97 49.98 60.89
CA LEU A 214 29.95 51.18 61.74
C LEU A 214 29.98 50.84 63.24
N LYS A 215 29.31 49.77 63.67
CA LYS A 215 29.34 49.30 65.07
C LYS A 215 30.71 48.72 65.43
N GLU A 216 31.33 47.95 64.54
CA GLU A 216 32.69 47.44 64.71
C GLU A 216 33.70 48.60 64.84
N ASP A 217 33.63 49.61 63.98
CA ASP A 217 34.47 50.81 64.05
C ASP A 217 34.28 51.58 65.37
N THR A 218 33.04 51.68 65.86
CA THR A 218 32.72 52.32 67.16
C THR A 218 33.32 51.53 68.31
N ILE A 219 33.19 50.19 68.30
CA ILE A 219 33.79 49.31 69.31
C ILE A 219 35.31 49.48 69.33
N MET A 220 35.95 49.49 68.17
CA MET A 220 37.40 49.71 68.05
C MET A 220 37.82 51.06 68.63
N SER A 221 37.09 52.14 68.34
CA SER A 221 37.34 53.48 68.89
C SER A 221 37.16 53.53 70.42
N LEU A 222 36.11 52.88 70.95
CA LEU A 222 35.88 52.75 72.38
C LEU A 222 36.98 51.95 73.06
N HIS A 223 37.44 50.85 72.45
CA HIS A 223 38.57 50.07 72.95
C HIS A 223 39.85 50.91 73.01
N GLN A 224 40.16 51.68 71.96
CA GLN A 224 41.29 52.60 71.96
C GLN A 224 41.18 53.64 73.07
N SER A 225 40.02 54.31 73.18
CA SER A 225 39.76 55.30 74.23
C SER A 225 39.89 54.71 75.64
N ARG A 226 39.38 53.50 75.85
CA ARG A 226 39.54 52.75 77.11
C ARG A 226 41.01 52.47 77.41
N THR A 227 41.79 52.02 76.44
CA THR A 227 43.22 51.76 76.66
C THR A 227 44.02 53.03 76.98
N VAL A 228 43.62 54.19 76.44
CA VAL A 228 44.21 55.49 76.81
C VAL A 228 43.86 55.85 78.25
N LEU A 229 42.58 55.74 78.63
CA LEU A 229 42.14 55.99 80.01
C LEU A 229 42.77 55.03 81.03
N GLU A 230 42.94 53.74 80.69
CA GLU A 230 43.63 52.77 81.54
C GLU A 230 45.12 53.13 81.74
N LYS A 231 45.77 53.71 80.73
CA LYS A 231 47.16 54.24 80.86
C LYS A 231 47.21 55.52 81.70
N GLU A 232 46.21 56.39 81.59
CA GLU A 232 46.10 57.61 82.40
C GLU A 232 45.78 57.28 83.88
N LEU A 233 44.87 56.33 84.15
CA LEU A 233 44.62 55.83 85.52
C LEU A 233 45.79 55.01 86.09
N GLY A 234 46.52 54.28 85.23
CA GLY A 234 47.74 53.57 85.60
C GLY A 234 48.89 54.49 86.04
N SER A 235 48.79 55.80 85.76
CA SER A 235 49.73 56.81 86.22
C SER A 235 49.30 57.50 87.53
N PHE A 236 48.12 57.19 88.08
CA PHE A 236 47.56 57.84 89.28
C PHE A 236 47.10 56.90 90.41
N SER A 237 47.43 55.60 90.37
CA SER A 237 47.12 54.67 91.47
C SER A 237 48.33 53.92 91.99
N GLY A 238 49.12 54.63 92.80
CA GLY A 238 49.89 53.99 93.85
C GLY A 238 48.93 53.41 94.89
N GLY A 239 48.88 52.09 94.97
CA GLY A 239 48.52 51.31 96.17
C GLY A 239 47.11 51.46 96.73
N VAL A 240 46.25 50.47 96.43
CA VAL A 240 45.35 49.90 97.43
C VAL A 240 45.32 48.38 97.23
N LYS A 241 45.90 47.66 98.18
CA LYS A 241 45.61 46.25 98.44
C LYS A 241 44.40 46.21 99.37
N SER A 242 43.33 45.54 98.95
CA SER A 242 42.18 45.07 99.74
C SER A 242 41.32 44.31 98.73
N GLU A 243 40.72 43.16 98.96
CA GLU A 243 40.58 42.28 100.11
C GLU A 243 39.94 41.02 99.53
N ASP A 244 40.28 39.86 100.08
CA ASP A 244 39.56 38.62 99.85
C ASP A 244 38.07 38.81 100.23
N PHE A 245 37.19 38.76 99.23
CA PHE A 245 35.77 38.49 99.45
C PHE A 245 35.40 37.20 98.70
N THR A 246 35.71 36.08 99.35
CA THR A 246 34.95 34.84 99.17
C THR A 246 33.54 35.05 99.75
N LYS A 247 32.55 35.27 98.88
CA LYS A 247 31.14 34.84 99.00
C LYS A 247 30.25 35.65 98.05
N ASP A 248 29.82 35.00 96.97
CA ASP A 248 28.41 34.91 96.58
C ASP A 248 28.33 34.27 95.19
N ASP A 249 28.25 32.94 95.16
CA ASP A 249 27.72 32.19 94.02
C ASP A 249 26.21 32.48 93.89
N LYS A 250 25.89 33.70 93.43
CA LYS A 250 24.57 33.99 92.88
C LYS A 250 24.53 33.36 91.50
N ARG A 251 23.95 32.15 91.46
CA ARG A 251 23.42 31.48 90.28
C ARG A 251 22.80 32.50 89.32
N LEU A 252 23.56 32.95 88.33
CA LEU A 252 23.02 33.57 87.14
C LEU A 252 22.35 32.45 86.36
N LYS A 253 21.02 32.33 86.52
CA LYS A 253 20.16 31.53 85.66
C LYS A 253 20.37 32.03 84.23
N ILE A 254 21.18 31.31 83.46
CA ILE A 254 21.12 31.34 82.01
C ILE A 254 19.69 30.91 81.66
N PRO A 255 18.88 31.72 80.94
CA PRO A 255 17.64 31.24 80.40
C PRO A 255 18.00 30.18 79.36
N GLU A 256 17.68 28.92 79.64
CA GLU A 256 17.68 27.85 78.64
C GLU A 256 16.74 28.29 77.51
N ARG A 257 17.32 28.83 76.44
CA ARG A 257 16.64 28.88 75.15
C ARG A 257 16.41 27.43 74.73
N LYS A 258 15.15 27.02 74.83
CA LYS A 258 14.60 25.81 74.24
C LYS A 258 15.12 25.65 72.80
N PHE A 259 16.11 24.79 72.62
CA PHE A 259 16.32 24.12 71.34
C PHE A 259 15.43 22.88 71.36
N SER A 260 14.15 23.08 71.07
CA SER A 260 13.25 22.01 70.67
C SER A 260 12.57 22.49 69.39
N ASN A 261 13.14 22.05 68.27
CA ASN A 261 12.47 21.77 67.00
C ASN A 261 13.51 21.05 66.13
N SER A 262 13.80 19.81 66.52
CA SER A 262 14.29 18.83 65.55
C SER A 262 13.10 18.46 64.65
N PRO A 263 13.30 18.23 63.33
CA PRO A 263 12.18 18.01 62.41
C PRO A 263 11.36 16.79 62.83
N GLU A 264 10.04 16.97 62.90
CA GLU A 264 9.07 15.89 63.06
C GLU A 264 9.31 14.83 61.98
N TRP A 265 9.79 13.66 62.41
CA TRP A 265 9.66 12.46 61.60
C TRP A 265 8.20 12.03 61.67
N PRO A 266 7.49 11.84 60.55
CA PRO A 266 6.13 11.35 60.60
C PRO A 266 6.13 9.91 61.14
N GLU A 267 5.46 9.70 62.28
CA GLU A 267 5.05 8.39 62.77
C GLU A 267 4.17 7.71 61.70
N TYR A 268 4.76 6.80 60.93
CA TYR A 268 3.98 5.83 60.16
C TYR A 268 3.59 4.68 61.07
N GLY A 269 2.29 4.61 61.37
CA GLY A 269 1.68 3.54 62.15
C GLY A 269 1.93 2.17 61.53
N TYR A 270 2.57 1.29 62.31
CA TYR A 270 2.76 -0.13 61.99
C TYR A 270 1.46 -0.90 62.21
N THR A 271 0.55 -0.90 61.24
CA THR A 271 -0.56 -1.86 61.14
C THR A 271 -0.92 -2.23 59.70
N GLU A 272 0.05 -2.34 58.78
CA GLU A 272 -0.20 -2.89 57.44
C GLU A 272 0.49 -4.25 57.28
N ARG A 273 -0.25 -5.21 56.71
CA ARG A 273 0.13 -6.63 56.60
C ARG A 273 1.41 -6.81 55.76
N PRO A 274 2.25 -7.83 56.04
CA PRO A 274 3.55 -8.03 55.37
C PRO A 274 3.47 -8.17 53.83
N GLU A 275 2.32 -8.62 53.30
CA GLU A 275 2.07 -8.73 51.86
C GLU A 275 1.98 -7.35 51.17
N GLU A 276 1.45 -6.36 51.88
CA GLU A 276 1.25 -4.99 51.39
C GLU A 276 2.58 -4.22 51.31
N MET A 277 3.50 -4.51 52.23
CA MET A 277 4.88 -4.04 52.19
C MET A 277 5.64 -4.61 50.98
N SER A 278 5.45 -5.91 50.70
CA SER A 278 6.10 -6.58 49.56
C SER A 278 5.65 -6.00 48.22
N TYR A 279 4.35 -5.70 48.09
CA TYR A 279 3.77 -5.09 46.90
C TYR A 279 4.27 -3.65 46.72
N LYS A 280 4.33 -2.86 47.79
CA LYS A 280 4.88 -1.49 47.75
C LYS A 280 6.36 -1.47 47.36
N ILE A 281 7.16 -2.44 47.82
CA ILE A 281 8.57 -2.58 47.43
C ILE A 281 8.69 -2.94 45.94
N MET A 282 7.95 -3.96 45.47
CA MET A 282 7.95 -4.36 44.06
C MET A 282 7.46 -3.22 43.14
N CYS A 283 6.45 -2.46 43.54
CA CYS A 283 6.00 -1.28 42.80
C CYS A 283 7.07 -0.20 42.73
N ARG A 284 7.80 0.08 43.83
CA ARG A 284 8.89 1.06 43.82
C ARG A 284 10.07 0.60 42.97
N GLU A 285 10.42 -0.68 42.98
CA GLU A 285 11.46 -1.24 42.12
C GLU A 285 11.06 -1.17 40.63
N ALA A 286 9.82 -1.54 40.30
CA ALA A 286 9.31 -1.43 38.95
C ALA A 286 9.24 0.03 38.47
N MET A 287 8.86 0.97 39.34
CA MET A 287 8.89 2.41 39.08
C MET A 287 10.31 2.90 38.79
N LYS A 288 11.31 2.40 39.51
CA LYS A 288 12.73 2.72 39.28
C LYS A 288 13.22 2.19 37.93
N ILE A 289 12.85 0.96 37.56
CA ILE A 289 13.21 0.35 36.26
C ILE A 289 12.56 1.11 35.09
N ILE A 290 11.32 1.57 35.26
CA ILE A 290 10.57 2.30 34.21
C ILE A 290 10.87 3.81 34.23
N GLY A 291 11.64 4.31 35.20
CA GLY A 291 12.05 5.71 35.30
C GLY A 291 10.89 6.65 35.64
N VAL A 292 10.06 6.27 36.61
CA VAL A 292 8.88 7.05 37.04
C VAL A 292 8.97 7.33 38.54
N THR A 293 8.78 8.59 38.92
CA THR A 293 8.80 9.02 40.33
C THR A 293 7.40 9.12 40.95
N SER A 294 6.36 9.19 40.11
CA SER A 294 4.96 9.30 40.52
C SER A 294 4.18 8.01 40.22
N THR A 295 3.40 7.54 41.20
CA THR A 295 2.53 6.35 41.06
C THR A 295 1.40 6.57 40.06
N LYS A 296 0.98 7.83 39.81
CA LYS A 296 -0.06 8.17 38.82
C LYS A 296 0.41 7.93 37.37
N ASP A 297 1.70 8.14 37.12
CA ASP A 297 2.31 7.99 35.78
C ASP A 297 2.88 6.59 35.56
N PHE A 298 2.92 5.77 36.61
CA PHE A 298 3.48 4.42 36.55
C PHE A 298 2.66 3.52 35.63
N TYR A 299 1.33 3.54 35.78
CA TYR A 299 0.44 2.68 34.99
C TYR A 299 0.43 3.07 33.52
N SER A 300 0.41 4.38 33.20
CA SER A 300 0.42 4.86 31.81
C SER A 300 1.72 4.52 31.10
N LYS A 301 2.88 4.73 31.73
CA LYS A 301 4.18 4.32 31.17
C LYS A 301 4.34 2.81 31.06
N LEU A 302 3.86 2.04 32.04
CA LEU A 302 3.84 0.57 31.96
C LEU A 302 2.97 0.07 30.79
N LEU A 303 1.82 0.71 30.57
CA LEU A 303 0.93 0.39 29.44
C LEU A 303 1.60 0.71 28.10
N HIS A 304 2.26 1.87 27.98
CA HIS A 304 3.05 2.24 26.80
C HIS A 304 4.19 1.24 26.55
N LEU A 305 4.90 0.82 27.59
CA LEU A 305 5.98 -0.16 27.48
C LEU A 305 5.44 -1.53 27.05
N ARG A 306 4.30 -1.96 27.60
CA ARG A 306 3.61 -3.21 27.20
C ARG A 306 3.13 -3.16 25.75
N GLN A 307 2.56 -2.03 25.32
CA GLN A 307 2.13 -1.81 23.94
C GLN A 307 3.33 -1.80 22.99
N HIS A 308 4.41 -1.12 23.36
CA HIS A 308 5.66 -1.11 22.60
C HIS A 308 6.27 -2.50 22.50
N HIS A 309 6.28 -3.28 23.60
CA HIS A 309 6.76 -4.66 23.61
C HIS A 309 5.86 -5.59 22.78
N SER A 310 4.55 -5.38 22.78
CA SER A 310 3.60 -6.13 21.93
C SER A 310 3.80 -5.82 20.44
N LYS A 311 3.97 -4.54 20.09
CA LYS A 311 4.33 -4.09 18.73
C LYS A 311 5.69 -4.64 18.32
N TYR A 312 6.69 -4.59 19.21
CA TYR A 312 8.00 -5.18 18.99
C TYR A 312 7.94 -6.69 18.78
N LYS A 313 7.10 -7.42 19.51
CA LYS A 313 6.88 -8.86 19.32
C LYS A 313 6.25 -9.19 17.97
N LYS A 314 5.30 -8.37 17.48
CA LYS A 314 4.75 -8.48 16.12
C LYS A 314 5.80 -8.17 15.06
N ASN A 315 6.58 -7.10 15.27
CA ASN A 315 7.67 -6.71 14.38
C ASN A 315 8.77 -7.78 14.35
N ARG A 316 9.08 -8.43 15.48
CA ARG A 316 10.02 -9.54 15.55
C ARG A 316 9.57 -10.73 14.72
N LYS A 317 8.28 -11.10 14.78
CA LYS A 317 7.72 -12.15 13.90
C LYS A 317 7.79 -11.78 12.42
N LEU A 318 7.57 -10.51 12.09
CA LEU A 318 7.72 -10.02 10.72
C LEU A 318 9.18 -10.09 10.26
N ILE A 319 10.11 -9.64 11.12
CA ILE A 319 11.55 -9.73 10.88
C ILE A 319 11.96 -11.19 10.68
N GLU A 320 11.51 -12.12 11.53
CA GLU A 320 11.76 -13.56 11.40
C GLU A 320 11.23 -14.11 10.05
N LYS A 321 10.03 -13.72 9.62
CA LYS A 321 9.52 -14.10 8.28
C LYS A 321 10.33 -13.52 7.13
N ILE A 322 10.79 -12.28 7.26
CA ILE A 322 11.65 -11.62 6.26
C ILE A 322 13.01 -12.31 6.21
N VAL A 323 13.57 -12.68 7.36
CA VAL A 323 14.80 -13.49 7.48
C VAL A 323 14.63 -14.79 6.71
N ASP A 324 13.55 -15.53 6.96
CA ASP A 324 13.27 -16.81 6.31
C ASP A 324 13.11 -16.66 4.79
N MET A 325 12.39 -15.64 4.33
CA MET A 325 12.25 -15.32 2.91
C MET A 325 13.59 -15.00 2.25
N ILE A 326 14.44 -14.21 2.92
CA ILE A 326 15.77 -13.84 2.40
C ILE A 326 16.68 -15.07 2.29
N ILE A 327 16.62 -15.98 3.26
CA ILE A 327 17.37 -17.24 3.21
C ILE A 327 16.90 -18.10 2.03
N GLN A 328 15.59 -18.18 1.76
CA GLN A 328 15.03 -18.94 0.64
C GLN A 328 15.38 -18.34 -0.74
N CYS A 329 15.42 -17.02 -0.84
CA CYS A 329 15.70 -16.32 -2.10
C CYS A 329 17.19 -16.12 -2.40
N SER A 330 18.08 -16.49 -1.47
CA SER A 330 19.52 -16.31 -1.65
C SER A 330 20.20 -17.59 -2.14
N PRO A 331 21.21 -17.50 -3.03
CA PRO A 331 21.93 -18.67 -3.51
C PRO A 331 22.59 -19.43 -2.35
N SER A 332 22.59 -20.76 -2.45
CA SER A 332 23.14 -21.67 -1.43
C SER A 332 24.57 -21.26 -1.05
N GLY A 333 24.79 -20.96 0.24
CA GLY A 333 26.08 -20.48 0.76
C GLY A 333 26.20 -18.96 0.95
N SER A 334 25.16 -18.18 0.63
CA SER A 334 25.16 -16.72 0.85
C SER A 334 25.17 -16.31 2.33
N PHE A 335 24.67 -17.17 3.21
CA PHE A 335 24.67 -16.96 4.66
C PHE A 335 25.19 -18.20 5.38
N ASN A 336 26.28 -18.05 6.13
CA ASN A 336 26.86 -19.14 6.93
C ASN A 336 26.16 -19.34 8.28
N LYS A 337 25.35 -18.35 8.72
CA LYS A 337 24.50 -18.35 9.93
C LYS A 337 23.25 -17.51 9.66
N GLN A 338 22.24 -17.58 10.54
CA GLN A 338 21.04 -16.77 10.44
C GLN A 338 21.43 -15.27 10.31
N PRO A 339 20.98 -14.58 9.25
CA PRO A 339 21.49 -13.26 8.92
C PRO A 339 21.06 -12.22 9.95
N ASN A 340 22.00 -11.37 10.37
CA ASN A 340 21.74 -10.26 11.28
C ASN A 340 20.91 -9.18 10.57
N SER A 341 20.16 -8.36 11.32
CA SER A 341 19.32 -7.25 10.80
C SER A 341 20.09 -6.31 9.86
N HIS A 342 21.37 -6.06 10.12
CA HIS A 342 22.22 -5.26 9.22
C HIS A 342 22.54 -5.97 7.88
N GLN A 343 22.75 -7.28 7.90
CA GLN A 343 22.99 -8.09 6.69
C GLN A 343 21.72 -8.19 5.84
N ILE A 344 20.56 -8.33 6.50
CA ILE A 344 19.24 -8.28 5.87
C ILE A 344 19.03 -6.94 5.17
N TRP A 345 19.29 -5.84 5.87
CA TRP A 345 19.14 -4.50 5.29
C TRP A 345 20.08 -4.29 4.10
N LYS A 346 21.35 -4.72 4.22
CA LYS A 346 22.33 -4.66 3.14
C LYS A 346 21.92 -5.49 1.92
N TRP A 347 21.31 -6.65 2.13
CA TRP A 347 20.81 -7.50 1.05
C TRP A 347 19.60 -6.88 0.36
N ILE A 348 18.62 -6.38 1.13
CA ILE A 348 17.43 -5.70 0.58
C ILE A 348 17.84 -4.45 -0.20
N THR A 349 18.72 -3.62 0.35
CA THR A 349 19.21 -2.41 -0.32
C THR A 349 20.02 -2.74 -1.57
N GLY A 350 20.88 -3.77 -1.53
CA GLY A 350 21.59 -4.25 -2.72
C GLY A 350 20.65 -4.74 -3.82
N LEU A 351 19.60 -5.50 -3.46
CA LEU A 351 18.59 -5.94 -4.43
C LEU A 351 17.81 -4.76 -5.02
N LEU A 352 17.46 -3.77 -4.19
CA LEU A 352 16.78 -2.56 -4.63
C LEU A 352 17.68 -1.69 -5.53
N GLU A 353 18.98 -1.60 -5.23
CA GLU A 353 19.97 -0.92 -6.05
C GLU A 353 20.14 -1.60 -7.40
N GLU A 354 20.24 -2.93 -7.45
CA GLU A 354 20.29 -3.68 -8.71
C GLU A 354 18.98 -3.54 -9.50
N TYR A 355 17.82 -3.60 -8.84
CA TYR A 355 16.54 -3.30 -9.48
C TYR A 355 16.48 -1.87 -10.03
N MET A 356 16.99 -0.89 -9.29
CA MET A 356 17.05 0.51 -9.72
C MET A 356 18.06 0.73 -10.85
N LYS A 357 19.18 0.00 -10.87
CA LYS A 357 20.13 -0.02 -11.98
C LYS A 357 19.48 -0.60 -13.23
N ILE A 358 18.77 -1.72 -13.11
CA ILE A 358 17.99 -2.33 -14.20
C ILE A 358 16.94 -1.35 -14.72
N LYS A 359 16.16 -0.73 -13.81
CA LYS A 359 15.17 0.29 -14.15
C LYS A 359 15.79 1.51 -14.84
N LYS A 360 16.99 1.93 -14.43
CA LYS A 360 17.74 3.04 -15.06
C LYS A 360 18.41 2.63 -16.38
N SER A 361 18.89 1.42 -16.54
CA SER A 361 19.46 0.92 -17.81
C SER A 361 18.39 0.60 -18.86
N ILE A 362 17.16 0.36 -18.42
CA ILE A 362 15.95 0.32 -19.25
C ILE A 362 15.48 1.75 -19.64
N SER A 363 16.23 2.81 -19.30
CA SER A 363 15.98 4.13 -19.88
C SER A 363 16.39 4.15 -21.36
N GLY A 364 15.43 3.84 -22.24
CA GLY A 364 15.32 4.28 -23.63
C GLY A 364 16.47 3.95 -24.59
N ASN A 365 17.71 4.35 -24.32
CA ASN A 365 18.85 4.29 -25.24
C ASN A 365 19.28 2.89 -25.63
N ALA A 366 19.27 1.92 -24.72
CA ALA A 366 19.59 0.53 -25.07
C ALA A 366 18.50 -0.09 -25.93
N PHE A 367 17.24 0.24 -25.65
CA PHE A 367 16.08 -0.16 -26.46
C PHE A 367 16.10 0.53 -27.83
N LEU A 368 16.34 1.83 -27.90
CA LEU A 368 16.43 2.59 -29.16
C LEU A 368 17.58 2.11 -30.04
N LYS A 369 18.77 1.83 -29.47
CA LYS A 369 19.87 1.19 -30.22
C LYS A 369 19.50 -0.21 -30.69
N LEU A 370 18.74 -0.97 -29.89
CA LEU A 370 18.23 -2.27 -30.30
C LEU A 370 17.23 -2.12 -31.45
N CYS A 371 16.30 -1.16 -31.38
CA CYS A 371 15.36 -0.86 -32.46
C CYS A 371 16.08 -0.44 -33.75
N GLU A 372 17.14 0.38 -33.62
CA GLU A 372 17.96 0.84 -34.74
C GLU A 372 18.75 -0.32 -35.39
N VAL A 373 19.38 -1.18 -34.57
CA VAL A 373 20.13 -2.36 -35.06
C VAL A 373 19.19 -3.40 -35.68
N MET A 374 17.98 -3.55 -35.15
CA MET A 374 17.03 -4.58 -35.56
C MET A 374 16.08 -4.10 -36.67
N GLY A 375 16.05 -2.79 -36.94
CA GLY A 375 15.20 -2.11 -37.93
C GLY A 375 13.71 -2.22 -37.62
N THR A 376 13.34 -2.44 -36.35
CA THR A 376 11.96 -2.67 -35.90
C THR A 376 11.80 -2.12 -34.49
N ASP A 377 10.70 -1.43 -34.24
CA ASP A 377 10.24 -0.95 -32.92
C ASP A 377 9.33 -1.96 -32.21
N ASP A 378 8.84 -2.97 -32.93
CA ASP A 378 8.08 -4.10 -32.39
C ASP A 378 8.95 -5.08 -31.55
N ILE A 379 8.52 -5.29 -30.31
CA ILE A 379 9.19 -6.10 -29.30
C ILE A 379 9.14 -7.59 -29.66
N GLU A 380 8.03 -8.07 -30.22
CA GLU A 380 7.88 -9.49 -30.57
C GLU A 380 8.79 -9.86 -31.76
N THR A 381 8.85 -9.00 -32.76
CA THR A 381 9.78 -9.13 -33.89
C THR A 381 11.23 -9.05 -33.45
N MET A 382 11.57 -8.19 -32.48
CA MET A 382 12.90 -8.14 -31.88
C MET A 382 13.26 -9.45 -31.16
N ILE A 383 12.36 -10.00 -30.35
CA ILE A 383 12.56 -11.28 -29.65
C ILE A 383 12.79 -12.42 -30.65
N LEU A 384 12.01 -12.48 -31.73
CA LEU A 384 12.15 -13.49 -32.78
C LEU A 384 13.52 -13.42 -33.46
N LYS A 385 13.94 -12.25 -33.90
CA LYS A 385 15.23 -12.04 -34.57
C LYS A 385 16.42 -12.27 -33.63
N VAL A 386 16.34 -11.83 -32.36
CA VAL A 386 17.39 -12.11 -31.36
C VAL A 386 17.46 -13.62 -31.07
N THR A 387 16.32 -14.30 -30.96
CA THR A 387 16.28 -15.75 -30.75
C THR A 387 16.90 -16.52 -31.94
N GLN A 388 16.69 -16.04 -33.16
CA GLN A 388 17.35 -16.60 -34.36
C GLN A 388 18.87 -16.36 -34.34
N LEU A 389 19.32 -15.15 -33.99
CA LEU A 389 20.75 -14.82 -33.88
C LEU A 389 21.47 -15.62 -32.80
N VAL A 390 20.82 -15.86 -31.66
CA VAL A 390 21.36 -16.70 -30.58
C VAL A 390 21.47 -18.16 -31.03
N LYS A 391 20.47 -18.69 -31.76
CA LYS A 391 20.52 -20.05 -32.33
C LYS A 391 21.63 -20.23 -33.37
N VAL A 392 21.96 -19.19 -34.13
CA VAL A 392 23.04 -19.21 -35.14
C VAL A 392 24.43 -19.12 -34.49
N ARG A 393 24.56 -18.51 -33.30
CA ARG A 393 25.84 -18.32 -32.61
C ARG A 393 26.21 -19.40 -31.58
N SER A 394 25.29 -20.27 -31.18
CA SER A 394 25.62 -21.40 -30.30
C SER A 394 26.30 -22.53 -31.09
N PRO A 395 27.59 -22.85 -30.86
CA PRO A 395 28.19 -24.07 -31.40
C PRO A 395 27.48 -25.26 -30.75
N LYS A 396 27.04 -26.24 -31.56
CA LYS A 396 26.61 -27.54 -31.05
C LYS A 396 27.79 -28.20 -30.36
N ILE A 397 27.86 -28.10 -29.03
CA ILE A 397 28.76 -28.92 -28.22
C ILE A 397 28.12 -30.32 -28.21
N ASN A 398 28.61 -31.19 -29.09
CA ASN A 398 28.33 -32.61 -29.05
C ASN A 398 29.00 -33.20 -27.81
N PHE A 399 28.21 -33.61 -26.83
CA PHE A 399 28.66 -34.55 -25.81
C PHE A 399 28.68 -35.95 -26.41
N ASN A 400 29.87 -36.43 -26.74
CA ASN A 400 30.20 -37.85 -26.82
C ASN A 400 31.70 -38.00 -26.57
N SER A 401 32.06 -38.33 -25.32
CA SER A 401 33.18 -39.18 -24.87
C SER A 401 33.24 -39.11 -23.36
#